data_AF-A0A7T7CAN0-F1
#
_entry.id   AF-A0A7T7CAN0-F1
#
_cell.length_a   1.000
_cell.length_b   1.000
_cell.length_c   1.000
_cell.angle_alpha   90.00
_cell.angle_beta   90.00
_cell.angle_gamma   90.00
#
_symmetry.space_group_name_H-M   'P 1'
#
loop_
_entity.id
_entity.type
_entity.pdbx_description
1 polymer ?
#
loop_
_entity_poly.entity_id
_entity_poly.type
_entity_poly.pdbx_seq_one_letter_code
_entity_poly.pdbx_strand_id
1 'polypeptide(L)' 'MATKQELIDFYHSECERYFEAAQDGRVKAANAADEEDAHFYSKAIRENALIASICKQFVKNLEEMEG' A
#
# COMPACT_ATOMS: atom_id res chain seq x y z
N MET A 1 -8.06 10.48 -21.82
CA MET A 1 -6.84 10.31 -21.00
C MET A 1 -7.20 10.76 -19.60
N ALA A 2 -6.72 10.07 -18.55
CA ALA A 2 -6.89 10.56 -17.19
C ALA A 2 -6.08 11.85 -17.00
N THR A 3 -6.63 12.81 -16.28
CA THR A 3 -5.96 14.03 -15.87
C THR A 3 -4.91 13.73 -14.79
N LYS A 4 -3.96 14.65 -14.60
CA LYS A 4 -2.99 14.58 -13.48
C LYS A 4 -3.71 14.44 -12.13
N GLN A 5 -4.77 15.21 -11.90
CA GLN A 5 -5.53 15.16 -10.64
C GLN A 5 -6.21 13.80 -10.46
N GLU A 6 -6.86 13.26 -11.49
CA GLU A 6 -7.48 11.92 -11.42
C GLU A 6 -6.46 10.82 -11.09
N LEU A 7 -5.23 10.93 -11.59
CA LEU A 7 -4.14 10.00 -11.25
C LEU A 7 -3.67 10.18 -9.80
N ILE A 8 -3.54 11.42 -9.31
CA ILE A 8 -3.18 11.70 -7.92
C ILE A 8 -4.23 11.11 -6.97
N ASP A 9 -5.51 11.40 -7.22
CA ASP A 9 -6.61 10.92 -6.39
C ASP A 9 -6.66 9.39 -6.37
N PHE A 10 -6.46 8.75 -7.52
CA PHE A 10 -6.35 7.30 -7.63
C PHE A 10 -5.20 6.73 -6.79
N TYR A 11 -3.98 7.25 -6.94
CA TYR A 11 -2.84 6.73 -6.20
C TYR A 11 -2.90 7.04 -4.69
N HIS A 12 -3.54 8.14 -4.28
CA HIS A 12 -3.86 8.39 -2.87
C HIS A 12 -4.80 7.31 -2.31
N SER A 13 -5.94 7.07 -2.98
CA SER A 13 -6.89 6.05 -2.54
C SER A 13 -6.26 4.66 -2.47
N GLU A 14 -5.42 4.31 -3.45
CA GLU A 14 -4.71 3.03 -3.45
C GLU A 14 -3.66 2.96 -2.33
N CYS A 15 -2.93 4.04 -2.08
CA CYS A 15 -1.97 4.12 -0.98
C CYS A 15 -2.65 3.83 0.37
N GLU A 16 -3.79 4.46 0.64
CA GLU A 16 -4.57 4.25 1.87
C GLU A 16 -5.05 2.80 1.97
N ARG A 17 -5.66 2.27 0.89
CA ARG A 17 -6.16 0.89 0.83
C ARG A 17 -5.08 -0.15 1.14
N TYR A 18 -3.90 -0.02 0.54
CA TYR A 18 -2.80 -0.95 0.77
C TYR A 18 -2.16 -0.76 2.15
N PHE A 19 -2.14 0.47 2.67
CA PHE A 19 -1.67 0.72 4.03
C PHE A 19 -2.58 0.08 5.08
N GLU A 20 -3.90 0.21 4.94
CA GLU A 20 -4.88 -0.46 5.81
C GLU A 20 -4.77 -1.99 5.71
N ALA A 21 -4.63 -2.54 4.50
CA ALA A 21 -4.43 -3.98 4.30
C ALA A 21 -3.15 -4.49 4.99
N ALA A 22 -2.08 -3.69 5.00
CA ALA A 22 -0.86 -4.02 5.74
C ALA A 22 -1.08 -3.97 7.26
N GLN A 23 -1.90 -3.06 7.78
CA GLN A 23 -2.25 -3.00 9.21
C GLN A 23 -3.11 -4.19 9.63
N ASP A 24 -4.16 -4.51 8.87
CA ASP A 24 -4.99 -5.70 9.10
C ASP A 24 -4.15 -6.99 9.05
N GLY A 25 -3.24 -7.09 8.07
CA GLY A 25 -2.28 -8.18 7.99
C GLY A 25 -1.43 -8.33 9.26
N ARG A 26 -0.99 -7.23 9.89
CA ARG A 26 -0.23 -7.27 11.16
C ARG A 26 -1.06 -7.83 12.30
N VAL A 27 -2.34 -7.47 12.37
CA VAL A 27 -3.28 -8.01 13.37
C VAL A 27 -3.47 -9.52 13.14
N LYS A 28 -3.63 -9.95 11.89
CA LYS A 28 -3.74 -11.38 11.55
C LYS A 28 -2.47 -12.16 11.87
N ALA A 29 -1.29 -11.63 11.53
CA ALA A 29 -0.01 -12.24 11.86
C ALA A 29 0.19 -12.39 13.38
N ALA A 30 -0.22 -11.39 14.16
CA ALA A 30 -0.11 -11.43 15.63
C ALA A 30 -1.06 -12.46 16.28
N ASN A 31 -2.15 -12.82 15.60
CA ASN A 31 -3.15 -13.79 16.07
C ASN A 31 -3.06 -15.13 15.32
N ALA A 32 -2.02 -15.36 14.52
CA ALA A 32 -1.83 -16.59 13.77
C ALA A 32 -1.68 -17.78 14.73
N ALA A 33 -2.31 -18.90 14.39
CA ALA A 33 -2.28 -20.11 15.21
C ALA A 33 -0.95 -20.87 15.08
N ASP A 34 -0.24 -20.70 13.97
CA ASP A 34 1.04 -21.32 13.69
C ASP A 34 2.00 -20.40 12.90
N GLU A 35 3.23 -20.88 12.72
CA GLU A 35 4.31 -20.15 12.05
C GLU A 35 4.12 -20.02 10.54
N GLU A 36 3.40 -20.96 9.90
CA GLU A 36 3.15 -20.92 8.45
C GLU A 36 2.18 -19.81 8.12
N ASP A 37 1.08 -19.71 8.88
CA ASP A 37 0.12 -18.62 8.79
C ASP A 37 0.78 -17.27 9.11
N ALA A 38 1.59 -17.21 10.16
CA ALA A 38 2.34 -16.00 10.51
C ALA A 38 3.29 -15.57 9.39
N HIS A 39 3.96 -16.53 8.73
CA HIS A 39 4.84 -16.27 7.60
C HIS A 39 4.06 -15.75 6.38
N PHE A 40 2.93 -16.38 6.07
CA PHE A 40 2.05 -15.96 4.99
C PHE A 40 1.58 -14.51 5.18
N TYR A 41 1.08 -14.16 6.37
CA TYR A 41 0.68 -12.79 6.67
C TYR A 41 1.87 -11.83 6.65
N SER A 42 3.04 -12.22 7.17
CA SER A 42 4.26 -11.41 7.11
C SER A 42 4.67 -11.05 5.68
N LYS A 43 4.56 -11.98 4.74
CA LYS A 43 4.80 -11.74 3.33
C LYS A 43 3.78 -10.75 2.74
N ALA A 44 2.48 -10.98 2.99
CA ALA A 44 1.42 -10.10 2.49
C ALA A 44 1.53 -8.66 3.04
N ILE A 45 1.90 -8.50 4.32
CA ILE A 45 2.16 -7.18 4.92
C ILE A 45 3.27 -6.44 4.18
N ARG A 46 4.37 -7.13 3.85
CA ARG A 46 5.51 -6.52 3.14
C ARG A 46 5.12 -6.10 1.73
N GLU A 47 4.38 -6.93 1.01
CA GLU A 47 3.90 -6.64 -0.34
C GLU A 47 2.96 -5.43 -0.33
N ASN A 48 1.97 -5.41 0.55
CA ASN A 48 1.04 -4.28 0.70
C ASN A 48 1.77 -2.98 1.08
N ALA A 49 2.72 -3.03 2.02
CA ALA A 49 3.51 -1.86 2.40
C ALA A 49 4.39 -1.34 1.25
N LEU A 50 4.95 -2.24 0.43
CA LEU A 50 5.71 -1.88 -0.76
C LEU A 50 4.82 -1.17 -1.78
N ILE A 51 3.63 -1.69 -2.07
CA ILE A 51 2.70 -1.08 -3.01
C ILE A 51 2.27 0.32 -2.52
N ALA A 52 1.90 0.46 -1.24
CA ALA A 52 1.57 1.77 -0.67
C ALA A 52 2.73 2.78 -0.81
N SER A 53 3.97 2.34 -0.60
CA SER A 53 5.17 3.15 -0.82
C SER A 53 5.33 3.59 -2.27
N ILE A 54 5.06 2.70 -3.22
CA ILE A 54 5.11 3.00 -4.67
C ILE A 54 4.00 4.01 -5.03
N CYS A 55 2.77 3.82 -4.56
CA CYS A 55 1.68 4.79 -4.76
C CYS A 55 2.06 6.18 -4.26
N LYS A 56 2.67 6.27 -3.07
CA LYS A 56 3.15 7.54 -2.52
C LYS A 56 4.24 8.19 -3.38
N GLN A 57 5.15 7.39 -3.96
CA GLN A 57 6.16 7.89 -4.89
C GLN A 57 5.54 8.40 -6.19
N PHE A 58 4.52 7.72 -6.72
CA PHE A 58 3.82 8.19 -7.92
C PHE A 58 3.12 9.53 -7.69
N VAL A 59 2.41 9.69 -6.57
CA VAL A 59 1.81 10.98 -6.19
C VAL A 59 2.87 12.07 -6.14
N LYS A 60 3.96 11.84 -5.40
CA LYS A 60 5.04 12.80 -5.28
C LYS A 60 5.61 13.19 -6.64
N ASN A 61 5.88 12.22 -7.51
CA ASN A 61 6.39 12.49 -8.86
C ASN A 61 5.39 13.29 -9.70
N LEU A 62 4.09 12.99 -9.62
CA LEU A 62 3.05 13.74 -10.33
C LEU A 62 2.97 15.19 -9.82
N GLU A 63 3.04 15.40 -8.50
CA GLU A 63 3.09 16.74 -7.90
C GLU A 63 4.31 17.53 -8.36
N GLU A 64 5.49 16.90 -8.40
CA GLU A 64 6.77 17.51 -8.82
C GLU A 64 6.87 17.77 -10.33
N MET A 65 6.05 17.15 -11.17
CA MET A 65 6.02 17.37 -12.63
C MET A 65 5.54 18.78 -13.05
N GLU A 66 5.24 19.68 -12.10
CA GLU A 66 4.94 21.10 -12.37
C GLU A 66 6.19 21.98 -12.58
N GLY A 67 7.28 21.41 -13.12
CA GLY A 67 8.48 22.11 -13.56
C GLY A 67 8.48 22.43 -15.05
#